data_AF-A0A536H7S7-F1
#
_entry.id   AF-A0A536H7S7-F1
#
_cell.length_a   1.000
_cell.length_b   1.000
_cell.length_c   1.000
_cell.angle_alpha   90.00
_cell.angle_beta   90.00
_cell.angle_gamma   90.00
#
_symmetry.space_group_name_H-M   'P 1'
#
loop_
_entity.id
_entity.type
_entity.pdbx_description
1 polymer ?
#
loop_
_entity_poly.entity_id
_entity_poly.type
_entity_poly.pdbx_seq_one_letter_code
_entity_poly.pdbx_strand_id
1 'polypeptide(L)' 'MAEQTVVTQPGQAEAPAKAQQPRQLVRFTFYKLDAQWYLLPGETRQQGKQELLDIFADFERHSLIRSYGLYGLRSDC' A
#
# COMPACT_ATOMS: atom_id res chain seq x y z
N MET A 1 -61.15 -12.22 6.63
CA MET A 1 -59.88 -11.72 7.21
C MET A 1 -58.75 -12.20 6.31
N ALA A 2 -57.69 -11.42 6.15
CA ALA A 2 -56.84 -11.30 4.96
C ALA A 2 -56.12 -12.56 4.46
N GLU A 3 -56.18 -12.79 3.15
CA GLU A 3 -55.20 -13.60 2.40
C GLU A 3 -54.10 -12.65 1.89
N GLN A 4 -52.92 -12.72 2.50
CA GLN A 4 -51.73 -11.99 2.03
C GLN A 4 -50.96 -12.86 1.06
N THR A 5 -51.22 -12.68 -0.24
CA THR A 5 -50.37 -13.20 -1.30
C THR A 5 -49.08 -12.37 -1.34
N VAL A 6 -47.98 -12.93 -0.84
CA VAL A 6 -46.64 -12.35 -1.00
C VAL A 6 -46.22 -12.50 -2.45
N VAL A 7 -46.49 -11.48 -3.25
CA VAL A 7 -45.91 -11.32 -4.59
C VAL A 7 -44.42 -11.05 -4.41
N THR A 8 -43.58 -12.04 -4.70
CA THR A 8 -42.13 -11.84 -4.79
C THR A 8 -41.84 -10.95 -5.99
N GLN A 9 -41.53 -9.69 -5.74
CA GLN A 9 -41.06 -8.75 -6.76
C GLN A 9 -39.68 -9.23 -7.26
N PRO A 10 -39.46 -9.47 -8.56
CA PRO A 10 -38.11 -9.60 -9.10
C PRO A 10 -37.55 -8.18 -9.23
N GLY A 11 -36.99 -7.69 -8.14
CA GLY A 11 -36.40 -6.36 -8.01
C GLY A 11 -35.05 -6.41 -7.31
N GLN A 12 -34.26 -7.47 -7.52
CA GLN A 12 -32.82 -7.34 -7.32
C GLN A 12 -32.30 -6.43 -8.42
N ALA A 13 -32.24 -5.13 -8.12
CA ALA A 13 -31.33 -4.25 -8.80
C ALA A 13 -29.95 -4.92 -8.75
N GLU A 14 -29.46 -5.37 -9.91
CA GLU A 14 -28.07 -5.75 -10.09
C GLU A 14 -27.25 -4.61 -9.48
N ALA A 15 -26.54 -4.90 -8.39
CA ALA A 15 -25.53 -4.00 -7.88
C ALA A 15 -24.67 -3.60 -9.08
N PRO A 16 -24.43 -2.29 -9.32
CA PRO A 16 -23.77 -1.86 -10.54
C PRO A 16 -22.50 -2.68 -10.68
N ALA A 17 -22.40 -3.43 -11.78
CA ALA A 17 -21.24 -4.26 -12.06
C ALA A 17 -20.01 -3.38 -11.86
N LYS A 18 -19.21 -3.66 -10.82
CA LYS A 18 -18.04 -2.84 -10.49
C LYS A 18 -17.24 -2.71 -11.77
N ALA A 19 -17.07 -1.47 -12.25
CA ALA A 19 -16.26 -1.20 -13.42
C ALA A 19 -14.92 -1.92 -13.23
N GLN A 20 -14.56 -2.77 -14.19
CA GLN A 20 -13.34 -3.56 -14.11
C GLN A 20 -12.18 -2.57 -14.05
N GLN A 21 -11.55 -2.47 -12.88
CA GLN A 21 -10.39 -1.60 -12.71
C GLN A 21 -9.26 -2.12 -13.62
N PRO A 22 -8.46 -1.21 -14.22
CA PRO A 22 -7.32 -1.61 -15.00
C PRO A 22 -6.40 -2.48 -14.14
N ARG A 23 -5.79 -3.51 -14.75
CA ARG A 23 -4.87 -4.42 -14.04
C ARG A 23 -3.71 -3.61 -13.47
N GLN A 24 -3.50 -3.71 -12.15
CA GLN A 24 -2.40 -3.06 -11.46
C GLN A 24 -1.32 -4.09 -11.13
N LEU A 25 -0.06 -3.73 -11.37
CA LEU A 25 1.08 -4.47 -10.84
C LEU A 25 1.46 -3.85 -9.50
N VAL A 26 1.42 -4.66 -8.43
CA VAL A 26 1.82 -4.23 -7.09
C VAL A 26 3.05 -5.02 -6.68
N ARG A 27 4.09 -4.32 -6.23
CA ARG A 27 5.32 -4.92 -5.73
C ARG A 27 5.56 -4.52 -4.28
N PHE A 28 5.64 -5.51 -3.40
CA PHE A 28 6.12 -5.33 -2.04
C PHE A 28 7.62 -5.65 -2.00
N THR A 29 8.41 -4.73 -1.48
CA THR A 29 9.86 -4.93 -1.28
C THR A 29 10.20 -4.63 0.16
N PHE A 30 10.92 -5.55 0.79
CA PHE A 30 11.34 -5.45 2.18
C PHE A 30 12.84 -5.25 2.22
N TYR A 31 13.30 -4.35 3.08
CA TYR A 31 14.71 -4.03 3.22
C TYR A 31 15.13 -4.24 4.66
N LYS A 32 16.31 -4.84 4.83
CA LYS A 32 16.99 -4.94 6.12
C LYS A 32 18.11 -3.94 6.16
N LEU A 33 18.13 -3.13 7.21
CA LEU A 33 19.22 -2.17 7.41
C LEU A 33 20.46 -2.91 7.93
N ASP A 34 21.61 -2.66 7.31
CA ASP A 34 22.87 -3.20 7.78
C ASP A 34 23.21 -2.61 9.17
N ALA A 35 23.66 -3.44 10.11
CA ALA A 35 24.05 -2.99 11.44
C ALA A 35 25.20 -1.96 11.41
N GLN A 36 26.07 -2.03 10.39
CA GLN A 36 27.15 -1.08 10.18
C GLN A 36 26.64 0.34 9.92
N TRP A 37 25.39 0.50 9.45
CA TRP A 37 24.78 1.82 9.26
C TRP A 37 24.78 2.64 10.54
N TYR A 38 24.53 2.02 11.69
CA TYR A 38 24.48 2.71 12.98
C TYR A 38 25.84 3.22 13.45
N LEU A 39 26.93 2.66 12.91
CA LEU A 39 28.30 3.05 13.22
C LEU A 39 28.77 4.27 12.40
N LEU A 40 28.02 4.64 11.35
CA LEU A 40 28.39 5.77 10.51
C LEU A 40 28.24 7.11 11.24
N PRO A 41 29.06 8.12 10.88
CA PRO A 41 28.89 9.48 11.37
C PRO A 41 27.46 10.00 11.19
N GLY A 42 27.00 10.81 12.13
CA GLY A 42 25.62 11.35 12.09
C GLY A 42 25.31 12.11 10.81
N GLU A 43 26.28 12.88 10.30
CA GLU A 43 26.18 13.62 9.04
C GLU A 43 25.98 12.68 7.84
N THR A 44 26.80 11.64 7.70
CA THR A 44 26.68 10.64 6.62
C THR A 44 25.32 9.94 6.68
N ARG A 45 24.84 9.58 7.88
CA ARG A 45 23.50 9.00 8.03
C ARG A 45 22.40 9.97 7.62
N GLN A 46 22.55 11.25 7.95
CA GLN A 46 21.57 12.28 7.59
C GLN A 46 21.56 12.53 6.09
N GLN A 47 22.72 12.59 5.45
CA GLN A 47 22.84 12.71 4.00
C GLN A 47 22.14 11.53 3.30
N GLY A 48 22.44 10.28 3.67
CA GLY A 48 21.82 9.13 3.02
C GLY A 48 20.30 9.05 3.25
N LYS A 49 19.78 9.55 4.38
CA LYS A 49 18.32 9.71 4.57
C LYS A 49 17.74 10.73 3.59
N GLN A 50 18.43 11.84 3.37
CA GLN A 50 17.98 12.86 2.43
C GLN A 50 17.97 12.33 1.00
N GLU A 51 19.04 11.64 0.58
CA GLU A 51 19.12 11.00 -0.74
C GLU A 51 17.98 10.00 -0.95
N LEU A 52 17.63 9.22 0.08
CA LEU A 52 16.48 8.31 0.00
C LEU A 52 15.16 9.08 -0.22
N LEU A 53 14.93 10.17 0.51
CA LEU A 53 13.73 11.00 0.35
C LEU A 53 13.64 11.60 -1.05
N ASP A 54 14.75 12.06 -1.61
CA ASP A 54 14.81 12.62 -2.96
C ASP A 54 14.44 11.57 -4.02
N ILE A 55 14.89 10.32 -3.85
CA ILE A 55 14.48 9.19 -4.70
C ILE A 55 12.96 8.96 -4.58
N PHE A 56 12.41 8.94 -3.37
CA PHE A 56 10.95 8.77 -3.19
C PHE A 56 10.16 9.88 -3.90
N ALA A 57 10.60 11.14 -3.75
CA ALA A 57 9.94 12.28 -4.38
C ALA A 57 9.96 12.21 -5.91
N ASP A 58 11.02 11.65 -6.51
CA ASP A 58 11.08 11.45 -7.96
C ASP A 58 10.16 10.31 -8.42
N PHE A 59 10.15 9.18 -7.69
CA PHE A 59 9.30 8.03 -8.01
C PHE A 59 7.81 8.30 -7.86
N GLU A 60 7.40 9.15 -6.90
CA GLU A 60 6.00 9.56 -6.72
C GLU A 60 5.38 10.22 -7.96
N ARG A 61 6.20 10.78 -8.85
CA ARG A 61 5.75 11.37 -10.12
C ARG A 61 5.28 10.33 -11.14
N HIS A 62 5.77 9.10 -11.02
CA HIS A 62 5.58 8.03 -12.00
C HIS A 62 4.73 6.87 -11.47
N SER A 63 4.70 6.64 -10.15
CA SER A 63 3.96 5.52 -9.56
C SER A 63 3.53 5.78 -8.12
N LEU A 64 2.52 5.03 -7.67
CA LEU A 64 2.11 5.05 -6.27
C LEU A 64 3.13 4.27 -5.43
N ILE A 65 3.87 4.97 -4.59
CA ILE A 65 4.79 4.38 -3.63
C ILE A 65 4.33 4.68 -2.19
N ARG A 66 4.50 3.69 -1.31
CA ARG A 66 4.18 3.78 0.11
C ARG A 66 5.28 3.09 0.91
N SER A 67 5.76 3.77 1.95
CA SER A 67 6.76 3.24 2.88
C SER A 67 6.12 2.88 4.21
N TYR A 68 6.63 1.81 4.84
CA TYR A 68 6.16 1.31 6.13
C TYR A 68 7.36 0.95 6.99
N GLY A 69 7.32 1.33 8.27
CA GLY A 69 8.30 0.85 9.25
C GLY A 69 7.88 -0.52 9.78
N LEU A 70 8.75 -1.52 9.65
CA LEU A 70 8.49 -2.89 10.13
C LEU A 70 9.38 -3.29 11.32
N TYR A 71 10.19 -2.36 11.81
CA TYR A 71 11.12 -2.58 12.92
C TYR A 71 10.38 -3.12 14.14
N GLY A 72 10.80 -4.27 14.65
CA GLY A 72 10.19 -4.93 15.82
C GLY A 72 8.92 -5.74 15.52
N LEU A 73 8.39 -5.71 14.29
CA LEU A 73 7.24 -6.51 13.88
C LEU A 73 7.65 -7.75 13.07
N ARG A 74 8.67 -7.60 12.22
CA ARG A 74 9.16 -8.65 11.33
C ARG A 74 10.69 -8.77 11.51
N SER A 75 11.19 -9.98 11.74
CA SER A 75 12.59 -10.21 12.13
C SER A 75 13.54 -10.45 10.95
N ASP A 76 13.00 -10.88 9.80
CA ASP A 76 13.76 -11.13 8.58
C ASP A 76 14.13 -9.86 7.80
N CYS A 77 13.49 -8.72 8.11
CA CYS A 77 13.76 -7.41 7.50
C CYS A 77 13.88 -6.29 8.54
#